data_AF-A0AA38IJB5-F1
#
_entry.id   AF-A0AA38IJB5-F1
#
_cell.length_a   1.000
_cell.length_b   1.000
_cell.length_c   1.000
_cell.angle_alpha   90.00
_cell.angle_beta   90.00
_cell.angle_gamma   90.00
#
_symmetry.space_group_name_H-M   'P 1'
#
loop_
_entity.id
_entity.type
_entity.pdbx_description
1 polymer ?
#
loop_
_entity_poly.entity_id
_entity_poly.type
_entity_poly.pdbx_seq_one_letter_code
_entity_poly.pdbx_strand_id
1 'polypeptide(L)'
;MANGNNLTSCNSSILSSSAPSTSGTGISLNTNIREVVNNNDDVVNFLLETKFSRLNYDDKLFIVKLKPRPQMKNLIMKNKGSRGNRGFNNNWYDKYNWLTGSEKRNKLYCWSCLLFSETKQSPWTSGYDDLKHLSESLQKHGNSEQHTHASLKFKLFGKNNIQDSIDSAHVQSILKHNELVKENREIITRLIDMIIYLATQEQAFRGHNESRDSLNQGNFRELASLLSKYDNKFKVFLDESSVFTGLSKTIQNELIESINKVISEIIENEIKMSPFFSWQVDETTDIKVIADLKYL
;
A
#
# COMPACT_ATOMS: atom_id res chain seq x y z
N MET A 1 -9.76 10.33 58.92
CA MET A 1 -10.26 11.69 58.59
C MET A 1 -9.49 12.13 57.35
N ALA A 2 -10.09 12.00 56.15
CA ALA A 2 -10.72 13.11 55.39
C ALA A 2 -9.67 14.20 55.10
N ASN A 3 -9.33 14.63 53.88
CA ASN A 3 -9.86 14.62 52.52
C ASN A 3 -8.62 14.76 51.59
N GLY A 4 -8.60 14.62 50.27
CA GLY A 4 -9.62 14.59 49.25
C GLY A 4 -8.91 14.67 47.89
N ASN A 5 -9.61 14.19 46.87
CA ASN A 5 -9.23 14.04 45.47
C ASN A 5 -8.53 15.25 44.82
N ASN A 6 -7.52 14.97 43.99
CA ASN A 6 -7.35 15.58 42.66
C ASN A 6 -6.27 14.83 41.87
N LEU A 7 -6.68 13.80 41.12
CA LEU A 7 -5.93 13.26 40.00
C LEU A 7 -6.48 13.92 38.73
N THR A 8 -5.79 14.96 38.26
CA THR A 8 -6.05 15.57 36.96
C THR A 8 -5.26 14.85 35.87
N SER A 9 -6.04 14.35 34.92
CA SER A 9 -5.75 13.72 33.63
C SER A 9 -4.43 14.06 32.94
N CYS A 10 -3.76 13.00 32.47
CA CYS A 10 -2.85 13.01 31.33
C CYS A 10 -3.56 13.51 30.07
N ASN A 11 -3.02 14.55 29.42
CA ASN A 11 -3.41 14.94 28.07
C ASN A 11 -2.54 14.18 27.04
N SER A 12 -3.11 13.15 26.42
CA SER A 12 -2.64 12.56 25.17
C SER A 12 -3.47 13.14 24.02
N SER A 13 -2.93 14.16 23.34
CA SER A 13 -3.54 14.72 22.13
C SER A 13 -3.24 13.83 20.92
N ILE A 14 -4.29 13.13 20.53
CA ILE A 14 -4.45 12.33 19.32
C ILE A 14 -4.42 13.24 18.08
N LEU A 15 -3.51 12.95 17.15
CA LEU A 15 -3.54 13.47 15.78
C LEU A 15 -4.73 12.85 15.03
N SER A 16 -5.78 13.65 14.81
CA SER A 16 -6.91 13.29 13.95
C SER A 16 -7.05 14.30 12.80
N SER A 17 -6.94 13.74 11.59
CA SER A 17 -7.72 14.02 10.38
C SER A 17 -8.35 15.41 10.16
N SER A 18 -7.96 16.06 9.07
CA SER A 18 -8.82 16.98 8.33
C SER A 18 -8.58 16.85 6.82
N ALA A 19 -9.46 16.10 6.15
CA ALA A 19 -9.62 16.14 4.70
C ALA A 19 -10.92 16.90 4.36
N PRO A 20 -11.00 17.64 3.24
CA PRO A 20 -12.03 18.65 3.04
C PRO A 20 -13.39 18.03 2.76
N SER A 21 -14.39 18.54 3.47
CA SER A 21 -15.81 18.39 3.19
C SER A 21 -16.15 18.92 1.81
N THR A 22 -16.61 18.04 0.91
CA THR A 22 -17.45 18.44 -0.22
C THR A 22 -18.83 17.83 -0.03
N SER A 23 -19.75 18.71 0.36
CA SER A 23 -21.18 18.50 0.37
C SER A 23 -21.67 18.31 -1.06
N GLY A 24 -21.86 17.05 -1.45
CA GLY A 24 -22.64 16.69 -2.63
C GLY A 24 -23.84 15.87 -2.17
N THR A 25 -25.02 16.47 -2.17
CA THR A 25 -26.31 15.83 -1.93
C THR A 25 -26.43 14.55 -2.76
N GLY A 26 -26.19 13.41 -2.13
CA GLY A 26 -26.50 12.10 -2.67
C GLY A 26 -28.00 11.93 -2.69
N ILE A 27 -28.60 12.03 -3.87
CA ILE A 27 -29.94 11.51 -4.08
C ILE A 27 -29.82 10.00 -3.88
N SER A 28 -30.49 9.50 -2.84
CA SER A 28 -30.74 8.09 -2.61
C SER A 28 -31.53 7.51 -3.78
N LEU A 29 -30.84 6.98 -4.79
CA LEU A 29 -31.39 5.95 -5.67
C LEU A 29 -30.89 4.61 -5.15
N ASN A 30 -31.65 4.10 -4.19
CA ASN A 30 -31.49 2.77 -3.63
C ASN A 30 -32.00 1.78 -4.68
N THR A 31 -31.20 1.55 -5.73
CA THR A 31 -31.49 0.53 -6.73
C THR A 31 -30.22 -0.28 -6.94
N ASN A 32 -30.21 -1.46 -6.35
CA ASN A 32 -29.10 -2.39 -6.41
C ASN A 32 -28.97 -2.87 -7.87
N ILE A 33 -27.82 -2.66 -8.52
CA ILE A 33 -27.59 -3.11 -9.91
C ILE A 33 -27.86 -4.61 -10.06
N ARG A 34 -27.60 -5.37 -9.00
CA ARG A 34 -27.89 -6.81 -8.96
C ARG A 34 -29.39 -7.09 -9.00
N GLU A 35 -30.23 -6.25 -8.40
CA GLU A 35 -31.70 -6.36 -8.48
C GLU A 35 -32.24 -5.95 -9.87
N VAL A 36 -31.69 -4.90 -10.48
CA VAL A 36 -32.05 -4.49 -11.86
C VAL A 36 -31.75 -5.61 -12.85
N VAL A 37 -30.59 -6.24 -12.72
CA VAL A 37 -30.17 -7.35 -13.59
C VAL A 37 -30.98 -8.62 -13.31
N ASN A 38 -31.32 -8.89 -12.05
CA ASN A 38 -32.15 -10.05 -11.67
C ASN A 38 -33.62 -9.91 -12.07
N ASN A 39 -34.15 -8.68 -12.21
CA ASN A 39 -35.53 -8.41 -12.60
C ASN A 39 -35.75 -8.33 -14.13
N ASN A 40 -34.78 -8.73 -14.95
CA ASN A 40 -34.82 -8.62 -16.42
C ASN A 40 -35.02 -7.17 -16.94
N ASP A 41 -34.64 -6.17 -16.14
CA ASP A 41 -34.76 -4.78 -16.55
C ASP A 41 -33.68 -4.40 -17.57
N ASP A 42 -34.05 -3.47 -18.46
CA ASP A 42 -33.19 -2.95 -19.51
C ASP A 42 -31.94 -2.25 -18.93
N VAL A 43 -30.85 -3.01 -18.84
CA VAL A 43 -29.56 -2.57 -18.29
C VAL A 43 -29.00 -1.36 -19.04
N VAL A 44 -29.25 -1.27 -20.34
CA VAL A 44 -28.85 -0.12 -21.16
C VAL A 44 -29.62 1.12 -20.73
N ASN A 45 -30.92 1.02 -20.49
CA ASN A 45 -31.71 2.13 -19.96
C ASN A 45 -31.22 2.58 -18.58
N PHE A 46 -30.92 1.62 -17.69
CA PHE A 46 -30.35 1.92 -16.37
C PHE A 46 -29.02 2.69 -16.47
N LEU A 47 -28.12 2.30 -17.37
CA LEU A 47 -26.82 2.96 -17.56
C LEU A 47 -26.92 4.36 -18.19
N LEU A 48 -28.00 4.63 -18.90
CA LEU A 48 -28.29 5.96 -19.43
C LEU A 48 -28.78 6.91 -18.33
N GLU A 49 -29.54 6.41 -17.36
CA GLU A 49 -30.02 7.16 -16.19
C GLU A 49 -28.93 7.29 -15.11
N THR A 50 -28.19 6.20 -14.87
CA THR A 50 -27.14 6.10 -13.85
C THR A 50 -25.78 5.94 -14.53
N LYS A 51 -25.01 7.03 -14.61
CA LYS A 51 -23.70 7.03 -15.30
C LYS A 51 -22.79 5.94 -14.75
N PHE A 52 -22.24 5.09 -15.63
CA PHE A 52 -21.27 4.04 -15.29
C PHE A 52 -20.10 4.53 -14.40
N SER A 53 -19.60 5.75 -14.64
CA SER A 53 -18.52 6.35 -13.84
C SER A 53 -18.85 6.50 -12.35
N ARG A 54 -20.13 6.66 -11.99
CA ARG A 54 -20.61 6.89 -10.61
C ARG A 54 -20.70 5.61 -9.78
N LEU A 55 -20.54 4.44 -10.40
CA LEU A 55 -20.65 3.15 -9.73
C LEU A 55 -19.37 2.78 -8.97
N ASN A 56 -19.49 1.93 -7.94
CA ASN A 56 -18.34 1.37 -7.24
C ASN A 56 -17.58 0.38 -8.16
N TYR A 57 -16.37 -0.03 -7.75
CA TYR A 57 -15.50 -0.88 -8.57
C TYR A 57 -16.10 -2.27 -8.84
N ASP A 58 -16.71 -2.89 -7.82
CA ASP A 58 -17.29 -4.23 -7.93
C ASP A 58 -18.50 -4.28 -8.86
N ASP A 59 -19.37 -3.28 -8.81
CA ASP A 59 -20.53 -3.12 -9.70
C ASP A 59 -20.09 -2.82 -11.13
N LYS A 60 -19.02 -2.03 -11.31
CA LYS A 60 -18.41 -1.81 -12.63
C LYS A 60 -17.88 -3.12 -13.22
N LEU A 61 -17.18 -3.93 -12.42
CA LEU A 61 -16.68 -5.24 -12.85
C LEU A 61 -17.83 -6.19 -13.21
N PHE A 62 -18.92 -6.16 -12.43
CA PHE A 62 -20.11 -6.94 -12.71
C PHE A 62 -20.76 -6.52 -14.04
N ILE A 63 -20.99 -5.22 -14.25
CA ILE A 63 -21.60 -4.69 -15.48
C ILE A 63 -20.75 -4.97 -16.71
N VAL A 64 -19.42 -4.81 -16.64
CA VAL A 64 -18.54 -5.09 -17.79
C VAL A 64 -18.66 -6.53 -18.27
N LYS A 65 -18.97 -7.48 -17.36
CA LYS A 65 -19.23 -8.89 -17.69
C LYS A 65 -20.61 -9.12 -18.30
N LEU A 66 -21.60 -8.30 -17.97
CA LEU A 66 -22.94 -8.37 -18.55
C LEU A 66 -22.87 -7.86 -19.99
N LYS A 67 -23.10 -8.73 -20.97
CA LYS A 67 -23.27 -8.35 -22.37
C LYS A 67 -24.73 -8.53 -22.76
N PRO A 68 -25.63 -7.58 -22.41
CA PRO A 68 -27.05 -7.73 -22.71
C PRO A 68 -27.26 -7.77 -24.23
N ARG A 69 -28.01 -8.76 -24.71
CA ARG A 69 -28.39 -8.94 -26.12
C ARG A 69 -29.90 -9.18 -26.20
N PRO A 70 -30.72 -8.16 -25.94
CA PRO A 70 -32.18 -8.31 -25.92
C PRO A 70 -32.74 -8.60 -27.32
N GLN A 71 -33.95 -9.15 -27.39
CA GLN A 71 -34.62 -9.37 -28.66
C GLN A 71 -35.36 -8.11 -29.09
N MET A 72 -34.84 -7.41 -30.10
CA MET A 72 -35.39 -6.14 -30.58
C MET A 72 -36.65 -6.32 -31.45
N LYS A 73 -37.69 -6.97 -30.91
CA LYS A 73 -38.95 -7.31 -31.62
C LYS A 73 -39.72 -6.08 -32.12
N ASN A 74 -39.57 -4.95 -31.41
CA ASN A 74 -40.28 -3.70 -31.70
C ASN A 74 -39.48 -2.76 -32.61
N LEU A 75 -38.24 -3.11 -32.98
CA LEU A 75 -37.40 -2.30 -33.86
C LEU A 75 -37.71 -2.66 -35.31
N ILE A 76 -38.71 -2.00 -35.86
CA ILE A 76 -39.29 -2.31 -37.17
C ILE A 76 -39.23 -1.08 -38.07
N MET A 77 -38.72 -1.26 -39.29
CA MET A 77 -38.88 -0.26 -40.34
C MET A 77 -40.30 -0.28 -40.91
N LYS A 78 -41.02 0.84 -40.80
CA LYS A 78 -42.24 1.09 -41.57
C LYS A 78 -41.87 1.67 -42.93
N ASN A 79 -41.95 0.85 -43.99
CA ASN A 79 -41.82 1.36 -45.35
C ASN A 79 -43.14 2.01 -45.78
N LYS A 80 -43.11 3.29 -46.17
CA LYS A 80 -44.20 3.91 -46.92
C LYS A 80 -44.21 3.30 -48.32
N GLY A 81 -44.93 2.20 -48.51
CA GLY A 81 -45.30 1.70 -49.83
C GLY A 81 -44.89 0.27 -50.26
N SER A 82 -44.33 -0.59 -49.40
CA SER A 82 -44.07 -1.99 -49.78
C SER A 82 -44.46 -3.02 -48.71
N ARG A 83 -44.96 -4.18 -49.18
CA ARG A 83 -45.41 -5.32 -48.36
C ARG A 83 -44.20 -5.97 -47.68
N GLY A 84 -43.87 -5.51 -46.48
CA GLY A 84 -42.88 -6.18 -45.63
C GLY A 84 -42.19 -5.21 -44.67
N ASN A 85 -42.57 -5.31 -43.40
CA ASN A 85 -41.85 -4.70 -42.30
C ASN A 85 -40.51 -5.44 -42.12
N ARG A 86 -39.38 -4.74 -42.26
CA ARG A 86 -38.05 -5.31 -41.96
C ARG A 86 -37.73 -5.03 -40.49
N GLY A 87 -37.63 -6.11 -39.70
CA GLY A 87 -37.22 -6.05 -38.29
C GLY A 87 -35.71 -6.23 -38.12
N PHE A 88 -35.22 -5.93 -36.92
CA PHE A 88 -33.83 -6.23 -36.54
C PHE A 88 -33.56 -7.75 -36.56
N ASN A 89 -32.42 -8.16 -37.13
CA ASN A 89 -31.98 -9.56 -37.16
C ASN A 89 -30.93 -9.81 -36.07
N ASN A 90 -31.15 -10.81 -35.22
CA ASN A 90 -30.24 -11.15 -34.12
C ASN A 90 -28.83 -11.56 -34.60
N ASN A 91 -28.66 -12.01 -35.85
CA ASN A 91 -27.35 -12.34 -36.42
C ASN A 91 -26.38 -11.14 -36.43
N TRP A 92 -26.89 -9.91 -36.33
CA TRP A 92 -26.05 -8.72 -36.16
C TRP A 92 -25.26 -8.74 -34.84
N TYR A 93 -25.79 -9.32 -33.77
CA TYR A 93 -25.08 -9.47 -32.49
C TYR A 93 -23.89 -10.42 -32.58
N ASP A 94 -23.98 -11.45 -33.43
CA ASP A 94 -22.90 -12.41 -33.64
C ASP A 94 -21.79 -11.80 -34.51
N LYS A 95 -22.17 -11.00 -35.51
CA LYS A 95 -21.22 -10.29 -36.37
C LYS A 95 -20.51 -9.15 -35.64
N TYR A 96 -21.19 -8.46 -34.72
CA TYR A 96 -20.65 -7.33 -33.97
C TYR A 96 -20.79 -7.58 -32.47
N ASN A 97 -19.74 -8.15 -31.88
CA ASN A 97 -19.73 -8.55 -30.46
C ASN A 97 -19.95 -7.41 -29.45
N TRP A 98 -19.77 -6.15 -29.87
CA TRP A 98 -19.98 -4.95 -29.08
C TRP A 98 -21.41 -4.38 -29.20
N LEU A 99 -22.23 -4.87 -30.12
CA LEU A 99 -23.58 -4.37 -30.35
C LEU A 99 -24.52 -4.82 -29.23
N THR A 100 -25.33 -3.89 -28.73
CA THR A 100 -26.39 -4.15 -27.77
C THR A 100 -27.64 -3.34 -28.13
N GLY A 101 -28.78 -3.67 -27.52
CA GLY A 101 -30.05 -2.96 -27.73
C GLY A 101 -30.70 -2.58 -26.40
N SER A 102 -31.65 -1.66 -26.47
CA SER A 102 -32.56 -1.31 -25.38
C SER A 102 -33.99 -1.50 -25.85
N GLU A 103 -34.73 -2.44 -25.25
CA GLU A 103 -36.14 -2.67 -25.58
C GLU A 103 -37.01 -1.48 -25.17
N LYS A 104 -36.73 -0.85 -24.02
CA LYS A 104 -37.48 0.31 -23.52
C LYS A 104 -37.34 1.51 -24.43
N ARG A 105 -36.15 1.76 -24.98
CA ARG A 105 -35.88 2.89 -25.88
C ARG A 105 -36.07 2.54 -27.35
N ASN A 106 -36.19 1.25 -27.67
CA ASN A 106 -36.27 0.73 -29.02
C ASN A 106 -35.15 1.26 -29.92
N LYS A 107 -33.89 1.18 -29.43
CA LYS A 107 -32.69 1.69 -30.10
C LYS A 107 -31.49 0.76 -29.90
N LEU A 108 -30.52 0.84 -30.79
CA LEU A 108 -29.25 0.10 -30.74
C LEU A 108 -28.13 0.96 -30.16
N TYR A 109 -27.20 0.32 -29.45
CA TYR A 109 -26.08 0.96 -28.78
C TYR A 109 -24.82 0.13 -28.94
N CYS A 110 -23.67 0.75 -28.72
CA CYS A 110 -22.40 0.06 -28.59
C CYS A 110 -22.03 -0.10 -27.11
N TRP A 111 -21.88 -1.33 -26.65
CA TRP A 111 -21.64 -1.63 -25.23
C TRP A 111 -20.33 -1.05 -24.71
N SER A 112 -19.22 -1.22 -25.44
CA SER A 112 -17.93 -0.65 -25.02
C SER A 112 -17.96 0.87 -25.01
N CYS A 113 -18.59 1.51 -26.00
CA CYS A 113 -18.73 2.96 -26.04
C CYS A 113 -19.69 3.49 -24.96
N LEU A 114 -20.77 2.77 -24.65
CA LEU A 114 -21.72 3.18 -23.61
C LEU A 114 -21.03 3.27 -22.24
N LEU A 115 -20.10 2.35 -21.96
CA LEU A 115 -19.39 2.27 -20.68
C LEU A 115 -18.16 3.20 -20.60
N PHE A 116 -17.38 3.30 -21.67
CA PHE A 116 -16.03 3.90 -21.64
C PHE A 116 -15.83 5.09 -22.58
N SER A 117 -16.85 5.54 -23.31
CA SER A 117 -16.72 6.73 -24.16
C SER A 117 -16.78 8.02 -23.34
N GLU A 118 -15.88 8.94 -23.66
CA GLU A 118 -15.83 10.30 -23.08
C GLU A 118 -16.82 11.25 -23.78
N THR A 119 -17.17 10.95 -25.04
CA THR A 119 -18.03 11.80 -25.87
C THR A 119 -19.43 11.19 -26.04
N LYS A 120 -20.44 11.85 -25.45
CA LYS A 120 -21.84 11.40 -25.50
C LYS A 120 -22.62 11.79 -26.76
N GLN A 121 -21.95 12.44 -27.72
CA GLN A 121 -22.59 12.92 -28.95
C GLN A 121 -22.59 11.87 -30.09
N SER A 122 -22.10 10.65 -29.84
CA SER A 122 -22.13 9.58 -30.83
C SER A 122 -23.54 8.97 -30.92
N PRO A 123 -24.07 8.69 -32.13
CA PRO A 123 -25.30 7.91 -32.31
C PRO A 123 -25.30 6.57 -31.56
N TRP A 124 -24.11 6.01 -31.30
CA TRP A 124 -23.94 4.71 -30.62
C TRP A 124 -23.97 4.79 -29.09
N THR A 125 -23.97 5.99 -28.52
CA THR A 125 -24.14 6.25 -27.09
C THR A 125 -25.48 6.92 -26.77
N SER A 126 -26.05 7.68 -27.71
CA SER A 126 -27.40 8.29 -27.58
C SER A 126 -28.53 7.39 -28.09
N GLY A 127 -28.22 6.47 -28.99
CA GLY A 127 -29.13 5.43 -29.49
C GLY A 127 -29.35 5.54 -31.00
N TYR A 128 -29.05 4.44 -31.70
CA TYR A 128 -29.12 4.31 -33.14
C TYR A 128 -30.45 3.65 -33.56
N ASP A 129 -31.18 4.28 -34.48
CA ASP A 129 -32.51 3.85 -34.96
C ASP A 129 -32.62 3.72 -36.49
N ASP A 130 -31.61 4.15 -37.26
CA ASP A 130 -31.64 4.07 -38.72
C ASP A 130 -31.29 2.67 -39.26
N LEU A 131 -32.29 1.79 -39.25
CA LEU A 131 -32.14 0.43 -39.79
C LEU A 131 -31.82 0.37 -41.29
N LYS A 132 -32.05 1.43 -42.08
CA LYS A 132 -31.79 1.43 -43.54
C LYS A 132 -30.30 1.39 -43.84
N HIS A 133 -29.52 2.14 -43.08
CA HIS A 133 -28.07 2.25 -43.24
C HIS A 133 -27.29 1.51 -42.15
N LEU A 134 -27.97 0.63 -41.40
CA LEU A 134 -27.40 -0.08 -40.26
C LEU A 134 -26.09 -0.80 -40.60
N SER A 135 -26.04 -1.54 -41.71
CA SER A 135 -24.84 -2.29 -42.11
C SER A 135 -23.62 -1.37 -42.31
N GLU A 136 -23.80 -0.26 -43.01
CA GLU A 136 -22.74 0.69 -43.30
C GLU A 136 -22.31 1.42 -42.02
N SER A 137 -23.28 1.81 -41.19
CA SER A 137 -23.02 2.51 -39.94
C SER A 137 -22.31 1.63 -38.91
N LEU A 138 -22.67 0.34 -38.81
CA LEU A 138 -21.98 -0.64 -37.96
C LEU A 138 -20.51 -0.80 -38.38
N GLN A 139 -20.24 -0.89 -39.68
CA GLN A 139 -18.87 -1.00 -40.19
C GLN A 139 -18.06 0.29 -39.93
N LYS A 140 -18.64 1.46 -40.22
CA LYS A 140 -18.00 2.75 -39.95
C LYS A 140 -17.70 2.94 -38.45
N HIS A 141 -18.64 2.58 -37.58
CA HIS A 141 -18.44 2.68 -36.13
C HIS A 141 -17.40 1.71 -35.61
N GLY A 142 -17.44 0.44 -36.04
CA GLY A 142 -16.46 -0.57 -35.62
C GLY A 142 -15.01 -0.18 -35.94
N ASN A 143 -14.82 0.64 -36.99
CA ASN A 143 -13.51 1.15 -37.42
C ASN A 143 -13.19 2.56 -36.86
N SER A 144 -14.07 3.17 -36.07
CA SER A 144 -13.88 4.53 -35.59
C SER A 144 -12.90 4.56 -34.40
N GLU A 145 -12.10 5.62 -34.31
CA GLU A 145 -11.13 5.80 -33.21
C GLU A 145 -11.81 5.81 -31.83
N GLN A 146 -13.02 6.38 -31.75
CA GLN A 146 -13.78 6.39 -30.51
C GLN A 146 -14.17 4.97 -30.07
N HIS A 147 -14.53 4.11 -31.03
CA HIS A 147 -14.82 2.71 -30.74
C HIS A 147 -13.57 1.93 -30.34
N THR A 148 -12.46 2.11 -31.06
CA THR A 148 -11.21 1.40 -30.76
C THR A 148 -10.69 1.74 -29.37
N HIS A 149 -10.69 3.02 -28.99
CA HIS A 149 -10.27 3.47 -27.66
C HIS A 149 -11.20 2.95 -26.55
N ALA A 150 -12.52 3.05 -26.73
CA ALA A 150 -13.49 2.53 -25.76
C ALA A 150 -13.39 0.99 -25.63
N SER A 151 -13.18 0.28 -26.74
CA SER A 151 -13.00 -1.17 -26.75
C SER A 151 -11.67 -1.62 -26.14
N LEU A 152 -10.60 -0.82 -26.27
CA LEU A 152 -9.33 -1.04 -25.56
C LEU A 152 -9.54 -0.92 -24.04
N LYS A 153 -10.14 0.19 -23.58
CA LYS A 153 -10.47 0.40 -22.17
C LYS A 153 -11.35 -0.72 -21.63
N PHE A 154 -12.39 -1.11 -22.37
CA PHE A 154 -13.27 -2.23 -22.01
C PHE A 154 -12.50 -3.56 -21.84
N LYS A 155 -11.53 -3.85 -22.72
CA LYS A 155 -10.73 -5.10 -22.65
C LYS A 155 -9.68 -5.11 -21.54
N LEU A 156 -9.18 -3.94 -21.15
CA LEU A 156 -8.19 -3.77 -20.09
C LEU A 156 -8.84 -3.62 -18.70
N PHE A 157 -10.10 -3.18 -18.64
CA PHE A 157 -10.80 -2.98 -17.38
C PHE A 157 -10.90 -4.29 -16.57
N GLY A 158 -10.35 -4.28 -15.35
CA GLY A 158 -10.32 -5.45 -14.47
C GLY A 158 -9.23 -6.49 -14.79
N LYS A 159 -8.35 -6.22 -15.74
CA LYS A 159 -7.09 -6.95 -15.90
C LYS A 159 -6.00 -6.16 -15.19
N ASN A 160 -5.21 -6.84 -14.35
CA ASN A 160 -4.08 -6.22 -13.66
C ASN A 160 -3.20 -5.53 -14.69
N ASN A 161 -3.11 -4.20 -14.61
CA ASN A 161 -2.21 -3.46 -15.47
C ASN A 161 -0.78 -3.73 -15.03
N ILE A 162 0.17 -3.57 -15.96
CA ILE A 162 1.61 -3.61 -15.65
C ILE A 162 1.93 -2.63 -14.51
N GLN A 163 1.23 -1.49 -14.46
CA GLN A 163 1.33 -0.51 -13.38
C GLN A 163 0.97 -1.10 -12.00
N ASP A 164 -0.13 -1.84 -11.88
CA ASP A 164 -0.55 -2.45 -10.60
C ASP A 164 0.46 -3.51 -10.12
N SER A 165 1.10 -4.22 -11.06
CA SER A 165 2.16 -5.19 -10.74
C SER A 165 3.47 -4.53 -10.29
N ILE A 166 3.82 -3.37 -10.84
CA ILE A 166 4.97 -2.57 -10.42
C ILE A 166 4.72 -1.99 -9.03
N ASP A 167 3.51 -1.48 -8.78
CA ASP A 167 3.13 -0.93 -7.49
C ASP A 167 3.13 -2.03 -6.41
N SER A 168 2.65 -3.23 -6.73
CA SER A 168 2.73 -4.38 -5.82
C SER A 168 4.17 -4.83 -5.52
N ALA A 169 5.04 -4.88 -6.52
CA ALA A 169 6.45 -5.25 -6.33
C ALA A 169 7.21 -4.19 -5.52
N HIS A 170 6.91 -2.92 -5.75
CA HIS A 170 7.48 -1.82 -4.98
C HIS A 170 7.05 -1.88 -3.51
N VAL A 171 5.75 -2.10 -3.24
CA VAL A 171 5.24 -2.30 -1.88
C VAL A 171 5.89 -3.50 -1.21
N GLN A 172 6.02 -4.64 -1.89
CA GLN A 172 6.71 -5.81 -1.35
C GLN A 172 8.18 -5.54 -1.03
N SER A 173 8.89 -4.78 -1.88
CA SER A 173 10.27 -4.37 -1.64
C SER A 173 10.40 -3.51 -0.38
N ILE A 174 9.49 -2.54 -0.20
CA ILE A 174 9.43 -1.71 1.02
C ILE A 174 9.17 -2.58 2.25
N LEU A 175 8.22 -3.51 2.18
CA LEU A 175 7.91 -4.41 3.30
C LEU A 175 9.13 -5.26 3.67
N LYS A 176 9.77 -5.89 2.70
CA LYS A 176 10.97 -6.69 2.91
C LYS A 176 12.13 -5.87 3.48
N HIS A 177 12.31 -4.63 3.00
CA HIS A 177 13.31 -3.72 3.55
C HIS A 177 13.01 -3.36 5.01
N ASN A 178 11.76 -3.06 5.34
CA ASN A 178 11.35 -2.75 6.70
C ASN A 178 11.51 -3.93 7.66
N GLU A 179 11.23 -5.16 7.19
CA GLU A 179 11.49 -6.40 7.93
C GLU A 179 12.98 -6.55 8.23
N LEU A 180 13.85 -6.37 7.23
CA LEU A 180 15.30 -6.42 7.41
C LEU A 180 15.80 -5.34 8.39
N VAL A 181 15.27 -4.12 8.30
CA VAL A 181 15.60 -3.03 9.23
C VAL A 181 15.20 -3.39 10.66
N LYS A 182 14.03 -4.03 10.84
CA LYS A 182 13.57 -4.50 12.15
C LYS A 182 14.50 -5.58 12.71
N GLU A 183 14.88 -6.56 11.90
CA GLU A 183 15.82 -7.62 12.31
C GLU A 183 17.19 -7.05 12.68
N ASN A 184 17.72 -6.12 11.87
CA ASN A 184 18.99 -5.47 12.16
C ASN A 184 18.95 -4.68 13.49
N ARG A 185 17.85 -3.97 13.76
CA ARG A 185 17.65 -3.27 15.04
C ARG A 185 17.65 -4.25 16.21
N GLU A 186 16.94 -5.36 16.08
CA GLU A 186 16.92 -6.43 17.08
C GLU A 186 18.35 -6.96 17.37
N ILE A 187 19.19 -7.15 16.36
CA ILE A 187 20.58 -7.57 16.54
C ILE A 187 21.43 -6.49 17.23
N ILE A 188 21.32 -5.23 16.79
CA ILE A 188 22.06 -4.11 17.39
C ILE A 188 21.69 -3.93 18.86
N THR A 189 20.41 -4.08 19.22
CA THR A 189 19.97 -4.04 20.62
C THR A 189 20.72 -5.07 21.47
N ARG A 190 20.88 -6.30 21.00
CA ARG A 190 21.64 -7.33 21.74
C ARG A 190 23.10 -6.94 21.94
N LEU A 191 23.75 -6.37 20.93
CA LEU A 191 25.13 -5.89 21.04
C LEU A 191 25.26 -4.73 22.04
N ILE A 192 24.29 -3.83 22.06
CA ILE A 192 24.20 -2.74 23.05
C ILE A 192 24.02 -3.32 24.47
N ASP A 193 23.11 -4.27 24.65
CA ASP A 193 22.87 -4.92 25.95
C ASP A 193 24.12 -5.61 26.48
N MET A 194 24.87 -6.28 25.59
CA MET A 194 26.16 -6.87 25.95
C MET A 194 27.17 -5.81 26.41
N ILE A 195 27.23 -4.66 25.73
CA ILE A 195 28.14 -3.58 26.11
C ILE A 195 27.76 -3.01 27.48
N ILE A 196 26.47 -2.73 27.69
CA ILE A 196 25.96 -2.24 28.98
C ILE A 196 26.25 -3.27 30.08
N TYR A 197 26.02 -4.56 29.83
CA TYR A 197 26.33 -5.61 30.79
C TYR A 197 27.81 -5.60 31.19
N LEU A 198 28.74 -5.59 30.22
CA LEU A 198 30.17 -5.59 30.54
C LEU A 198 30.60 -4.30 31.25
N ALA A 199 30.09 -3.14 30.82
CA ALA A 199 30.36 -1.86 31.46
C ALA A 199 29.90 -1.84 32.93
N THR A 200 28.67 -2.28 33.19
CA THR A 200 28.08 -2.29 34.54
C THR A 200 28.74 -3.30 35.48
N GLN A 201 29.36 -4.35 34.94
CA GLN A 201 30.16 -5.32 35.71
C GLN A 201 31.65 -4.96 35.79
N GLU A 202 32.04 -3.79 35.27
CA GLU A 202 33.43 -3.32 35.18
C GLU A 202 34.37 -4.35 34.51
N GLN A 203 33.83 -5.13 33.58
CA GLN A 203 34.58 -6.16 32.87
C GLN A 203 35.26 -5.58 31.64
N ALA A 204 36.51 -5.99 31.43
CA ALA A 204 37.23 -5.63 30.20
C ALA A 204 36.46 -6.19 28.98
N PHE A 205 36.22 -5.35 27.98
CA PHE A 205 35.54 -5.79 26.76
C PHE A 205 36.40 -6.73 25.91
N ARG A 206 37.72 -6.53 25.95
CA ARG A 206 38.72 -7.14 25.07
C ARG A 206 39.61 -8.11 25.84
N GLY A 207 40.09 -9.13 25.14
CA GLY A 207 41.12 -10.04 25.64
C GLY A 207 42.52 -9.60 25.20
N HIS A 208 43.55 -10.21 25.78
CA HIS A 208 44.93 -10.03 25.34
C HIS A 208 45.15 -10.53 23.90
N ASN A 209 44.42 -11.58 23.49
CA ASN A 209 44.49 -12.13 22.14
C ASN A 209 43.07 -12.45 21.63
N GLU A 210 42.62 -11.73 20.61
CA GLU A 210 41.31 -11.94 19.95
C GLU A 210 41.43 -12.75 18.65
N SER A 211 42.56 -13.44 18.44
CA SER A 211 42.74 -14.34 17.28
C SER A 211 41.79 -15.53 17.36
N ARG A 212 41.45 -16.11 16.20
CA ARG A 212 40.53 -17.26 16.12
C ARG A 212 41.03 -18.48 16.91
N ASP A 213 42.35 -18.63 17.02
CA ASP A 213 43.00 -19.73 17.73
C ASP A 213 43.14 -19.49 19.24
N SER A 214 42.72 -18.31 19.73
CA SER A 214 42.74 -18.02 21.16
C SER A 214 41.66 -18.80 21.90
N LEU A 215 42.02 -19.39 23.05
CA LEU A 215 41.09 -20.04 23.96
C LEU A 215 40.10 -19.07 24.62
N ASN A 216 40.46 -17.79 24.68
CA ASN A 216 39.61 -16.72 25.19
C ASN A 216 39.85 -15.48 24.32
N GLN A 217 38.85 -15.13 23.50
CA GLN A 217 38.94 -14.01 22.57
C GLN A 217 38.52 -12.67 23.19
N GLY A 218 38.34 -12.62 24.51
CA GLY A 218 37.84 -11.45 25.23
C GLY A 218 36.36 -11.53 25.55
N ASN A 219 35.96 -10.87 26.63
CA ASN A 219 34.63 -11.03 27.21
C ASN A 219 33.49 -10.68 26.24
N PHE A 220 33.67 -9.69 25.36
CA PHE A 220 32.64 -9.33 24.39
C PHE A 220 32.36 -10.45 23.38
N ARG A 221 33.40 -11.08 22.85
CA ARG A 221 33.25 -12.19 21.89
C ARG A 221 32.76 -13.46 22.55
N GLU A 222 33.26 -13.78 23.74
CA GLU A 222 32.78 -14.93 24.51
C GLU A 222 31.32 -14.77 24.95
N LEU A 223 30.91 -13.55 25.32
CA LEU A 223 29.51 -13.25 25.63
C LEU A 223 28.61 -13.38 24.39
N ALA A 224 29.05 -12.94 23.21
CA ALA A 224 28.31 -13.18 21.97
C ALA A 224 28.17 -14.67 21.65
N SER A 225 29.25 -15.43 21.82
CA SER A 225 29.28 -16.89 21.66
C SER A 225 28.34 -17.59 22.65
N LEU A 226 28.21 -17.07 23.87
CA LEU A 226 27.25 -17.58 24.84
C LEU A 226 25.80 -17.25 24.42
N LEU A 227 25.51 -16.01 24.04
CA LEU A 227 24.17 -15.58 23.65
C LEU A 227 23.66 -16.30 22.40
N SER A 228 24.54 -16.58 21.43
CA SER A 228 24.16 -17.32 20.21
C SER A 228 23.72 -18.76 20.48
N LYS A 229 24.04 -19.34 21.65
CA LYS A 229 23.53 -20.67 22.04
C LYS A 229 22.04 -20.64 22.41
N TYR A 230 21.54 -19.49 22.84
CA TYR A 230 20.15 -19.33 23.30
C TYR A 230 19.30 -18.50 22.34
N ASP A 231 19.94 -17.72 21.46
CA ASP A 231 19.27 -16.87 20.49
C ASP A 231 19.61 -17.29 19.06
N ASN A 232 18.68 -18.02 18.44
CA ASN A 232 18.83 -18.51 17.07
C ASN A 232 18.99 -17.38 16.05
N LYS A 233 18.30 -16.25 16.22
CA LYS A 233 18.42 -15.12 15.26
C LYS A 233 19.81 -14.51 15.35
N PHE A 234 20.31 -14.32 16.57
CA PHE A 234 21.65 -13.80 16.79
C PHE A 234 22.72 -14.77 16.28
N LYS A 235 22.52 -16.09 16.45
CA LYS A 235 23.39 -17.11 15.89
C LYS A 235 23.47 -17.03 14.37
N VAL A 236 22.31 -17.03 13.69
CA VAL A 236 22.24 -16.92 12.23
C VAL A 236 22.96 -15.65 11.75
N PHE A 237 22.77 -14.53 12.44
CA PHE A 237 23.50 -13.30 12.15
C PHE A 237 25.03 -13.46 12.27
N LEU A 238 25.53 -14.09 13.33
CA LEU A 238 26.97 -14.30 13.53
C LEU A 238 27.57 -15.26 12.48
N ASP A 239 26.80 -16.27 12.05
CA ASP A 239 27.25 -17.29 11.10
C ASP A 239 27.19 -16.81 9.64
N GLU A 240 26.14 -16.06 9.26
CA GLU A 240 25.87 -15.66 7.86
C GLU A 240 26.46 -14.30 7.47
N SER A 241 26.72 -13.41 8.43
CA SER A 241 27.14 -12.05 8.13
C SER A 241 28.62 -11.97 7.73
N SER A 242 28.88 -11.95 6.42
CA SER A 242 30.23 -11.81 5.87
C SER A 242 30.75 -10.36 5.84
N VAL A 243 29.86 -9.36 5.84
CA VAL A 243 30.21 -7.94 5.70
C VAL A 243 30.19 -7.22 7.06
N PHE A 244 29.24 -7.55 7.93
CA PHE A 244 29.06 -6.88 9.23
C PHE A 244 29.08 -7.91 10.35
N THR A 245 30.25 -8.18 10.92
CA THR A 245 30.38 -9.21 11.96
C THR A 245 29.78 -8.80 13.30
N GLY A 246 29.48 -7.51 13.53
CA GLY A 246 29.01 -6.97 14.82
C GLY A 246 30.05 -7.01 15.95
N LEU A 247 31.04 -7.89 15.85
CA LEU A 247 32.06 -8.19 16.88
C LEU A 247 33.43 -7.58 16.57
N SER A 248 33.51 -6.70 15.56
CA SER A 248 34.76 -6.03 15.22
C SER A 248 35.12 -4.97 16.27
N LYS A 249 36.42 -4.70 16.39
CA LYS A 249 36.95 -3.63 17.25
C LYS A 249 36.26 -2.29 16.98
N THR A 250 36.05 -1.97 15.70
CA THR A 250 35.47 -0.70 15.25
C THR A 250 34.02 -0.59 15.69
N ILE A 251 33.19 -1.61 15.39
CA ILE A 251 31.76 -1.60 15.73
C ILE A 251 31.56 -1.53 17.25
N GLN A 252 32.33 -2.32 18.00
CA GLN A 252 32.30 -2.27 19.46
C GLN A 252 32.57 -0.85 19.99
N ASN A 253 33.61 -0.17 19.47
CA ASN A 253 33.94 1.18 19.90
C ASN A 253 32.89 2.20 19.48
N GLU A 254 32.34 2.12 18.26
CA GLU A 254 31.27 3.01 17.79
C GLU A 254 30.00 2.90 18.66
N LEU A 255 29.65 1.68 19.08
CA LEU A 255 28.53 1.45 20.00
C LEU A 255 28.83 2.02 21.38
N ILE A 256 30.03 1.82 21.92
CA ILE A 256 30.47 2.41 23.20
C ILE A 256 30.38 3.95 23.15
N GLU A 257 30.91 4.56 22.08
CA GLU A 257 30.86 6.02 21.89
C GLU A 257 29.42 6.53 21.79
N SER A 258 28.55 5.80 21.10
CA SER A 258 27.12 6.15 20.98
C SER A 258 26.41 6.10 22.34
N ILE A 259 26.68 5.07 23.14
CA ILE A 259 26.14 4.94 24.50
C ILE A 259 26.68 6.07 25.38
N ASN A 260 27.99 6.33 25.33
CA ASN A 260 28.63 7.40 26.10
C ASN A 260 28.02 8.77 25.78
N LYS A 261 27.75 9.07 24.51
CA LYS A 261 27.11 10.31 24.09
C LYS A 261 25.74 10.51 24.74
N VAL A 262 24.89 9.47 24.74
CA VAL A 262 23.56 9.53 25.36
C VAL A 262 23.67 9.72 26.87
N ILE A 263 24.56 8.97 27.53
CA ILE A 263 24.78 9.09 28.98
C ILE A 263 25.29 10.50 29.33
N SER A 264 26.26 11.01 28.58
CA SER A 264 26.81 12.36 28.79
C SER A 264 25.74 13.44 28.62
N GLU A 265 24.87 13.32 27.61
CA GLU A 265 23.76 14.26 27.43
C GLU A 265 22.77 14.25 28.61
N ILE A 266 22.48 13.07 29.17
CA ILE A 266 21.64 12.93 30.36
C ILE A 266 22.31 13.61 31.56
N ILE A 267 23.58 13.27 31.85
CA ILE A 267 24.34 13.84 32.97
C ILE A 267 24.45 15.37 32.84
N GLU A 268 24.75 15.87 31.63
CA GLU A 268 24.81 17.31 31.38
C GLU A 268 23.49 18.01 31.67
N ASN A 269 22.37 17.39 31.28
CA ASN A 269 21.05 17.95 31.55
C ASN A 269 20.72 17.94 33.04
N GLU A 270 21.08 16.88 33.77
CA GLU A 270 20.93 16.80 35.22
C GLU A 270 21.74 17.89 35.94
N ILE A 271 22.99 18.10 35.54
CA ILE A 271 23.86 19.15 36.09
C ILE A 271 23.25 20.54 35.82
N LYS A 272 22.79 20.82 34.59
CA LYS A 272 22.19 22.11 34.21
C LYS A 272 20.91 22.42 34.98
N MET A 273 20.13 21.39 35.34
CA MET A 273 18.88 21.54 36.08
C MET A 273 19.09 21.63 37.60
N SER A 274 20.26 21.25 38.11
CA SER A 274 20.53 21.28 39.55
C SER A 274 20.90 22.69 40.02
N PRO A 275 20.27 23.22 41.08
CA PRO A 275 20.63 24.53 41.64
C PRO A 275 22.03 24.56 42.26
N PHE A 276 22.54 23.41 42.70
CA PHE A 276 23.86 23.25 43.30
C PHE A 276 24.47 21.91 42.87
N PHE A 277 25.79 21.87 42.69
CA PHE A 277 26.54 20.63 42.48
C PHE A 277 27.87 20.70 43.22
N SER A 278 28.44 19.55 43.55
CA SER A 278 29.77 19.41 44.14
C SER A 278 30.59 18.44 43.30
N TRP A 279 31.90 18.66 43.23
CA TRP A 279 32.86 17.80 42.54
C TRP A 279 33.84 17.25 43.59
N GLN A 280 34.17 15.98 43.48
CA GLN A 280 35.21 15.33 44.29
C GLN A 280 36.35 14.91 43.37
N VAL A 281 37.56 15.34 43.69
CA VAL A 281 38.77 14.91 42.98
C VAL A 281 39.49 13.93 43.87
N ASP A 282 39.71 12.74 43.34
CA ASP A 282 40.57 11.73 43.96
C ASP A 282 41.87 11.62 43.15
N GLU A 283 43.01 11.63 43.84
CA GLU A 283 44.34 11.53 43.22
C GLU A 283 45.00 10.23 43.67
N THR A 284 45.34 9.37 42.72
CA THR A 284 46.08 8.14 42.98
C THR A 284 47.46 8.21 42.35
N THR A 285 48.52 8.05 43.14
CA THR A 285 49.90 8.00 42.64
C THR A 285 50.28 6.56 42.27
N ASP A 286 50.53 6.28 40.98
CA ASP A 286 51.10 5.00 40.56
C ASP A 286 52.61 4.96 40.86
N ILE A 287 53.13 3.78 41.22
CA ILE A 287 54.52 3.50 41.58
C ILE A 287 55.48 3.82 40.39
N LYS A 288 54.94 3.98 39.19
CA LYS A 288 55.69 4.37 37.98
C LYS A 288 55.84 5.88 37.74
N VAL A 289 55.43 6.75 38.66
CA VAL A 289 55.60 8.22 38.58
C VAL A 289 54.92 8.80 37.33
N ILE A 290 53.63 8.49 37.14
CA ILE A 290 52.74 9.27 36.27
C ILE A 290 51.44 9.42 37.05
N ALA A 291 51.07 10.66 37.37
CA ALA A 291 49.78 10.94 37.99
C ALA A 291 48.69 10.82 36.92
N ASP A 292 47.90 9.76 36.97
CA ASP A 292 46.74 9.57 36.10
C ASP A 292 45.51 10.18 36.80
N LEU A 293 45.08 11.36 36.34
CA LEU A 293 43.79 11.94 36.71
C LEU A 293 42.67 11.09 36.11
N LYS A 294 41.95 10.36 36.97
CA LYS A 294 40.69 9.70 36.58
C LYS A 294 39.52 10.57 37.00
N TYR A 295 38.74 11.00 36.03
CA TYR A 295 37.45 11.65 36.26
C TYR A 295 36.44 10.53 36.57
N LEU A 296 35.91 10.49 37.78
CA LEU A 296 34.80 9.61 38.19
C LEU A 296 33.46 10.25 37.81
#